data_AF-A0A0F2L5C5-F1
#
_entry.id   AF-A0A0F2L5C5-F1
#
_cell.length_a   1.000
_cell.length_b   1.000
_cell.length_c   1.000
_cell.angle_alpha   90.00
_cell.angle_beta   90.00
_cell.angle_gamma   90.00
#
_symmetry.space_group_name_H-M   'P 1'
#
loop_
_entity.id
_entity.type
_entity.pdbx_description
1 polymer ?
#
loop_
_entity_poly.entity_id
_entity_poly.type
_entity_poly.pdbx_seq_one_letter_code
_entity_poly.pdbx_strand_id
1 'polypeptide(L)' 'MECNNEVVRNVIKNLSDKEPIEVYQTLLEENCFGRGMIYNLGNTYIVYLKDEENVCIEKTNSIDRAREVAKVFVDSICV' A
#
# COMPACT_ATOMS: atom_id res chain seq x y z
N MET A 1 9.80 2.82 4.26
CA MET A 1 9.29 1.66 3.51
C MET A 1 9.98 0.36 3.93
N GLU A 2 9.21 -0.72 4.13
CA GLU A 2 9.70 -2.09 4.34
C GLU A 2 9.03 -3.03 3.33
N CYS A 3 9.77 -3.98 2.75
CA CYS A 3 9.27 -4.87 1.68
C CYS A 3 9.62 -6.34 1.95
N ASN A 4 8.71 -7.25 1.57
CA ASN A 4 8.88 -8.71 1.51
C ASN A 4 9.46 -9.39 2.77
N ASN A 5 9.35 -8.76 3.93
CA ASN A 5 9.91 -9.27 5.19
C ASN A 5 8.81 -9.81 6.13
N GLU A 6 9.22 -10.42 7.24
CA GLU A 6 8.29 -10.98 8.23
C GLU A 6 7.39 -9.89 8.86
N VAL A 7 7.92 -8.68 9.02
CA VAL A 7 7.17 -7.51 9.55
C VAL A 7 5.99 -7.17 8.63
N VAL A 8 6.23 -7.12 7.32
CA VAL A 8 5.21 -6.90 6.29
C VAL A 8 4.11 -7.96 6.41
N ARG A 9 4.48 -9.25 6.49
CA ARG A 9 3.51 -10.35 6.61
C ARG A 9 2.66 -10.25 7.87
N ASN A 10 3.28 -9.90 9.00
CA ASN A 10 2.57 -9.74 10.27
C ASN A 10 1.62 -8.54 10.23
N VAL A 11 2.03 -7.44 9.61
CA VAL A 11 1.15 -6.26 9.41
C VAL A 11 -0.04 -6.63 8.53
N ILE A 12 0.16 -7.30 7.41
CA ILE A 12 -0.92 -7.70 6.50
C ILE A 12 -1.95 -8.61 7.18
N LYS A 13 -1.50 -9.57 8.00
CA LYS A 13 -2.41 -10.41 8.79
C LYS A 13 -3.30 -9.56 9.69
N ASN A 14 -2.74 -8.54 10.34
CA ASN A 14 -3.50 -7.64 11.21
C ASN A 14 -4.43 -6.67 10.45
N LEU A 15 -4.26 -6.56 9.14
CA LEU A 15 -5.10 -5.76 8.24
C LEU A 15 -6.18 -6.60 7.55
N SER A 16 -6.13 -7.94 7.63
CA SER A 16 -7.04 -8.83 6.89
C SER A 16 -8.52 -8.66 7.28
N ASP A 17 -8.80 -8.25 8.52
CA ASP A 17 -10.15 -7.96 9.02
C ASP A 17 -10.52 -6.47 8.93
N LYS A 18 -9.71 -5.64 8.25
CA LYS A 18 -9.92 -4.20 8.14
C LYS A 18 -10.16 -3.79 6.70
N GLU A 19 -11.09 -2.86 6.52
CA GLU A 19 -11.27 -2.21 5.23
C GLU A 19 -10.28 -1.07 5.06
N PRO A 20 -9.66 -0.94 3.88
CA PRO A 20 -8.84 0.22 3.57
C PRO A 20 -9.73 1.47 3.47
N ILE A 21 -9.24 2.59 3.99
CA ILE A 21 -9.94 3.87 3.89
C ILE A 21 -9.87 4.43 2.46
N GLU A 22 -8.80 4.13 1.73
CA GLU A 22 -8.59 4.54 0.35
C GLU A 22 -7.80 3.47 -0.41
N VAL A 23 -8.09 3.35 -1.71
CA VAL A 23 -7.45 2.41 -2.62
C VAL A 23 -7.05 3.11 -3.91
N TYR A 24 -5.80 2.94 -4.29
CA TYR A 24 -5.18 3.38 -5.53
C TYR A 24 -4.78 2.13 -6.30
N GLN A 25 -5.11 2.04 -7.58
CA GLN A 25 -4.74 0.88 -8.39
C GLN A 25 -4.56 1.27 -9.85
N THR A 26 -3.70 0.53 -10.55
CA THR A 26 -3.52 0.67 -12.00
C THR A 26 -4.81 0.26 -12.72
N LEU A 27 -5.18 1.02 -13.76
CA LEU A 27 -6.38 0.77 -14.57
C LEU A 27 -5.98 -0.05 -15.81
N LEU A 28 -6.04 -1.38 -15.70
CA LEU A 28 -6.07 -2.34 -16.82
C LEU A 28 -5.17 -1.98 -18.02
N GLU A 29 -3.86 -1.98 -17.81
CA GLU A 29 -2.89 -2.18 -18.90
C GLU A 29 -2.37 -3.62 -18.83
N GLU A 30 -2.36 -4.31 -19.97
CA GLU A 30 -1.90 -5.70 -20.06
C GLU A 30 -0.44 -5.78 -19.57
N ASN A 31 -0.21 -6.50 -18.46
CA ASN A 31 1.07 -6.69 -17.76
C ASN A 31 1.55 -5.58 -16.82
N CYS A 32 0.65 -4.73 -16.28
CA CYS A 32 1.02 -3.80 -15.22
C CYS A 32 0.02 -3.82 -14.04
N PHE A 33 0.43 -4.41 -12.92
CA PHE A 33 -0.37 -4.42 -11.69
C PHE A 33 0.33 -3.67 -10.57
N GLY A 34 -0.20 -2.51 -10.19
CA GLY A 34 0.19 -1.77 -9.00
C GLY A 34 -1.04 -1.46 -8.15
N ARG A 35 -0.98 -1.75 -6.85
CA ARG A 35 -2.07 -1.49 -5.91
C ARG A 35 -1.54 -0.89 -4.61
N GLY A 36 -2.00 0.32 -4.28
CA GLY A 36 -1.80 0.99 -3.01
C GLY A 36 -3.09 1.02 -2.20
N MET A 37 -3.05 0.64 -0.93
CA MET A 37 -4.16 0.72 0.00
C MET A 37 -3.73 1.46 1.25
N ILE A 38 -4.62 2.27 1.82
CA ILE A 38 -4.35 3.00 3.05
C ILE A 38 -5.26 2.45 4.15
N TYR A 39 -4.69 2.16 5.31
CA TYR A 39 -5.41 1.70 6.49
C TYR A 39 -5.16 2.66 7.64
N ASN A 40 -6.20 2.94 8.44
CA ASN A 40 -6.06 3.73 9.66
C ASN A 40 -5.96 2.80 10.89
N LEU A 41 -4.89 2.95 11.66
CA LEU A 41 -4.66 2.28 12.95
C LEU A 41 -4.64 3.32 14.09
N GLY A 42 -5.71 4.10 14.22
CA GLY A 42 -5.86 5.12 15.25
C GLY A 42 -5.05 6.37 14.95
N ASN A 43 -3.79 6.39 15.40
CA ASN A 43 -2.88 7.55 15.23
C ASN A 43 -1.86 7.36 14.10
N THR A 44 -1.83 6.18 13.47
CA THR A 44 -0.88 5.84 12.42
C THR A 44 -1.62 5.25 11.23
N TYR A 45 -1.26 5.71 10.04
CA TYR A 45 -1.69 5.17 8.77
C TYR A 45 -0.68 4.15 8.28
N ILE A 46 -1.18 3.03 7.78
CA ILE A 46 -0.40 2.02 7.08
C ILE A 46 -0.74 2.10 5.61
N VAL A 47 0.27 2.35 4.78
CA VAL A 47 0.17 2.24 3.34
C VAL A 47 0.64 0.84 2.97
N TYR A 48 -0.26 0.02 2.45
CA TYR A 48 0.04 -1.28 1.87
C TYR A 48 0.24 -1.10 0.37
N LEU A 49 1.37 -1.54 -0.16
CA LEU A 49 1.74 -1.43 -1.56
C LEU A 49 2.00 -2.83 -2.09
N LYS A 50 1.41 -3.16 -3.23
CA LYS A 50 1.59 -4.45 -3.89
C LYS A 50 1.75 -4.27 -5.39
N ASP A 51 2.75 -4.92 -5.95
CA ASP A 51 2.89 -5.14 -7.39
C ASP A 51 2.88 -6.64 -7.73
N GLU A 52 3.29 -7.01 -8.93
CA GLU A 52 3.34 -8.41 -9.38
C GLU A 52 4.31 -9.28 -8.56
N GLU A 53 5.41 -8.70 -8.08
CA GLU A 53 6.52 -9.44 -7.46
C GLU A 53 6.66 -9.13 -5.95
N ASN A 54 6.22 -7.95 -5.52
CA ASN A 54 6.56 -7.39 -4.22
C ASN A 54 5.33 -6.95 -3.44
N VAL A 55 5.48 -7.03 -2.12
CA VAL A 55 4.56 -6.44 -1.16
C VAL A 55 5.37 -5.60 -0.17
N CYS A 56 5.02 -4.32 -0.08
CA CYS A 56 5.66 -3.36 0.79
C CYS A 56 4.65 -2.69 1.71
N ILE A 57 5.14 -2.17 2.83
CA ILE A 57 4.37 -1.29 3.71
C ILE A 57 5.15 -0.02 4.02
N GLU A 58 4.41 1.06 4.22
CA GLU A 58 4.91 2.29 4.81
C GLU A 58 4.01 2.70 5.98
N LYS A 59 4.61 3.20 7.06
CA LYS A 59 3.89 3.73 8.23
C LYS A 59 4.09 5.23 8.27
N THR A 60 3.01 5.98 8.46
CA THR A 60 3.06 7.44 8.56
C THR A 60 1.97 7.93 9.50
N ASN A 61 2.17 9.09 10.14
CA ASN A 61 1.17 9.71 11.00
C ASN A 61 0.36 10.81 10.25
N SER A 62 0.59 10.97 8.94
CA SER A 62 -0.12 11.92 8.07
C SER A 62 -0.86 11.19 6.95
N ILE A 63 -2.16 11.45 6.82
CA ILE A 63 -2.98 10.92 5.74
C ILE A 63 -2.54 11.47 4.37
N ASP A 64 -2.12 12.73 4.30
CA ASP A 64 -1.67 13.33 3.04
C ASP A 64 -0.40 12.66 2.54
N ARG A 65 0.54 12.35 3.45
CA ARG A 65 1.72 11.56 3.12
C ARG A 65 1.36 10.13 2.69
N ALA A 66 0.37 9.51 3.35
CA ALA A 66 -0.07 8.16 2.98
C ALA A 66 -0.62 8.12 1.54
N ARG A 67 -1.42 9.11 1.17
CA ARG A 67 -1.98 9.29 -0.18
C ARG A 67 -0.88 9.52 -1.21
N GLU A 68 0.06 10.40 -0.90
CA GLU A 68 1.20 10.69 -1.77
C GLU A 68 2.00 9.41 -2.07
N VAL A 69 2.34 8.64 -1.04
CA VAL A 69 3.10 7.38 -1.19
C VAL A 69 2.31 6.36 -2.02
N ALA A 70 1.03 6.16 -1.73
CA ALA A 70 0.19 5.21 -2.46
C ALA A 70 0.07 5.58 -3.95
N LYS A 71 -0.15 6.87 -4.23
CA LYS A 71 -0.29 7.38 -5.59
C LYS A 71 1.02 7.29 -6.37
N VAL A 72 2.13 7.80 -5.81
CA VAL A 72 3.45 7.76 -6.44
C VAL A 72 3.87 6.31 -6.74
N PHE A 73 3.59 5.38 -5.84
CA PHE A 73 3.85 3.96 -6.09
C PHE A 73 3.08 3.47 -7.31
N VAL A 74 1.75 3.61 -7.32
CA VAL A 74 0.90 3.13 -8.42
C VAL A 74 1.29 3.77 -9.75
N ASP A 75 1.55 5.08 -9.76
CA ASP A 75 1.98 5.82 -10.95
C ASP A 75 3.38 5.38 -11.44
N SER A 76 4.21 4.78 -10.58
CA SER A 76 5.57 4.31 -10.93
C SER A 76 5.65 2.88 -11.47
N ILE A 77 4.57 2.08 -11.39
CA ILE A 77 4.60 0.67 -11.83
C ILE A 77 4.34 0.55 -13.34
N CYS A 78 3.56 1.47 -13.95
CA CYS A 78 3.19 1.42 -15.38
C CYS A 78 3.93 2.46 -16.25
N VAL A 79 5.24 2.64 -16.05
CA VAL A 79 6.07 3.57 -16.83
C VAL A 79 6.93 2.89 -17.89
#